data_AF-A0A8J7E5Y1-F1
#
_entry.id   AF-A0A8J7E5Y1-F1
#
_cell.length_a   1.000
_cell.length_b   1.000
_cell.length_c   1.000
_cell.angle_alpha   90.00
_cell.angle_beta   90.00
_cell.angle_gamma   90.00
#
_symmetry.space_group_name_H-M   'P 1'
#
loop_
_entity.id
_entity.type
_entity.pdbx_description
1 polymer ?
#
loop_
_entity_poly.entity_id
_entity_poly.type
_entity_poly.pdbx_seq_one_letter_code
_entity_poly.pdbx_strand_id
1 'polypeptide(L)'
;MMLPGKVGLEIELMAPRGSSRQALAEAIALASEGSVSRIFYPQSEPSQIPGTPVLENLTLGFEARDAQHQAIAWCVDDLTLQADCDRTCPAQPGWYRIVGDDIRLMQIVGRLTDANLPLTEVLQPVAQTLGLELDQGPEGMVKLTDDLGPPIAVAAPLPGERERPCELITPPLTAEQLPQLGRYLDLARQLNFFAPTEGATHLHFDGPPLCSAPAIRNLVNLLWTYGPTLKWWMGTNSRCQRLGQWPLDLLALVQDPDWEALPWEQARERLKTIPLTKYCDFNLKNLVYAPRHKHTFEIRILPVYLELPPLMEAIEVMAGVVRRAIAPQPVLPHEPWPANLDGVNALLSELNALSR
;
A
#
# COMPACT_ATOMS: atom_id res chain seq x y z
N MET A 1 -23.58 6.39 -2.31
CA MET A 1 -22.43 5.66 -2.86
C MET A 1 -22.70 4.17 -2.85
N MET A 2 -22.37 3.47 -3.93
CA MET A 2 -22.50 2.01 -4.03
C MET A 2 -21.13 1.39 -4.31
N LEU A 3 -20.49 0.79 -3.31
CA LEU A 3 -19.18 0.16 -3.53
C LEU A 3 -19.34 -1.24 -4.17
N PRO A 4 -18.46 -1.63 -5.11
CA PRO A 4 -18.38 -3.00 -5.62
C PRO A 4 -17.63 -3.89 -4.60
N GLY A 5 -18.23 -4.10 -3.43
CA GLY A 5 -17.62 -4.81 -2.30
C GLY A 5 -17.08 -3.84 -1.23
N LYS A 6 -15.98 -4.21 -0.59
CA LYS A 6 -15.26 -3.39 0.37
C LYS A 6 -14.08 -2.66 -0.28
N VAL A 7 -13.63 -1.60 0.38
CA VAL A 7 -12.42 -0.85 0.00
C VAL A 7 -11.49 -0.68 1.18
N GLY A 8 -10.24 -1.10 1.04
CA GLY A 8 -9.15 -0.76 1.96
C GLY A 8 -8.47 0.54 1.51
N LEU A 9 -7.92 1.28 2.47
CA LEU A 9 -7.20 2.52 2.19
C LEU A 9 -5.81 2.47 2.80
N GLU A 10 -4.85 3.04 2.08
CA GLU A 10 -3.51 3.39 2.57
C GLU A 10 -3.34 4.89 2.31
N ILE A 11 -3.18 5.72 3.35
CA ILE A 11 -3.03 7.18 3.23
C ILE A 11 -1.66 7.57 3.77
N GLU A 12 -0.78 8.06 2.91
CA GLU A 12 0.57 8.46 3.27
C GLU A 12 0.59 9.85 3.91
N LEU A 13 1.07 9.91 5.15
CA LEU A 13 1.13 11.10 5.99
C LEU A 13 2.54 11.27 6.56
N MET A 14 2.82 12.48 7.05
CA MET A 14 4.05 12.78 7.76
C MET A 14 3.73 13.41 9.10
N ALA A 15 4.25 12.81 10.18
CA ALA A 15 4.16 13.40 11.51
C ALA A 15 4.99 14.70 11.57
N PRO A 16 4.56 15.72 12.35
CA PRO A 16 5.37 16.90 12.58
C PRO A 16 6.67 16.52 13.31
N ARG A 17 7.69 17.39 13.22
CA ARG A 17 8.95 17.19 13.94
C ARG A 17 8.70 17.10 15.44
N GLY A 18 9.42 16.18 16.11
CA GLY A 18 9.22 15.89 17.54
C GLY A 18 8.03 15.00 17.85
N SER A 19 7.31 14.50 16.84
CA SER A 19 6.27 13.48 16.96
C SER A 19 6.62 12.24 16.13
N SER A 20 5.72 11.27 16.06
CA SER A 20 5.90 10.03 15.31
C SER A 20 4.56 9.45 14.87
N ARG A 21 4.60 8.44 13.98
CA ARG A 21 3.41 7.66 13.59
C ARG A 21 2.68 7.01 14.77
N GLN A 22 3.34 6.80 15.90
CA GLN A 22 2.72 6.29 17.13
C GLN A 22 1.62 7.23 17.64
N ALA A 23 1.84 8.54 17.58
CA ALA A 23 0.91 9.54 18.12
C ALA A 23 -0.47 9.46 17.43
N LEU A 24 -0.49 9.21 16.11
CA LEU A 24 -1.73 9.04 15.37
C LEU A 24 -2.45 7.74 15.77
N ALA A 25 -1.73 6.63 15.89
CA ALA A 25 -2.32 5.36 16.34
C ALA A 25 -2.94 5.49 17.73
N GLU A 26 -2.25 6.15 18.67
CA GLU A 26 -2.73 6.39 20.03
C GLU A 26 -3.98 7.26 20.05
N ALA A 27 -4.01 8.32 19.25
CA ALA A 27 -5.19 9.18 19.14
C ALA A 27 -6.40 8.44 18.55
N ILE A 28 -6.19 7.60 17.52
CA ILE A 28 -7.25 6.78 16.91
C ILE A 28 -7.80 5.76 17.92
N ALA A 29 -6.91 5.05 18.62
CA ALA A 29 -7.29 4.08 19.63
C ALA A 29 -8.05 4.74 20.80
N LEU A 30 -7.54 5.85 21.34
CA LEU A 30 -8.18 6.60 22.42
C LEU A 30 -9.57 7.09 22.03
N ALA A 31 -9.71 7.62 20.81
CA ALA A 31 -10.99 8.04 20.24
C ALA A 31 -11.99 6.87 20.16
N SER A 32 -11.52 5.64 20.07
CA SER A 32 -12.33 4.43 19.95
C SER A 32 -12.37 3.61 21.25
N GLU A 33 -11.98 4.24 22.38
CA GLU A 33 -11.91 3.64 23.72
C GLU A 33 -11.10 2.33 23.76
N GLY A 34 -10.10 2.22 22.89
CA GLY A 34 -9.33 1.01 22.69
C GLY A 34 -7.87 1.15 23.08
N SER A 35 -6.99 0.45 22.35
CA SER A 35 -5.57 0.31 22.70
C SER A 35 -4.68 0.27 21.46
N VAL A 36 -3.39 0.51 21.66
CA VAL A 36 -2.37 0.40 20.62
C VAL A 36 -1.44 -0.75 20.93
N SER A 37 -1.09 -1.53 19.91
CA SER A 37 -0.03 -2.53 19.97
C SER A 37 1.06 -2.20 18.98
N ARG A 38 2.32 -2.27 19.42
CA ARG A 38 3.48 -2.13 18.53
C ARG A 38 3.66 -3.43 17.75
N ILE A 39 3.92 -3.31 16.45
CA ILE A 39 4.03 -4.44 15.52
C ILE A 39 5.26 -4.28 14.62
N PHE A 40 5.70 -5.38 14.02
CA PHE A 40 6.56 -5.33 12.86
C PHE A 40 5.74 -5.28 11.58
N TYR A 41 6.05 -4.33 10.71
CA TYR A 41 5.45 -4.19 9.39
C TYR A 41 6.49 -4.54 8.31
N PRO A 42 6.20 -5.50 7.41
CA PRO A 42 7.13 -5.93 6.38
C PRO A 42 7.17 -4.93 5.22
N GLN A 43 8.38 -4.54 4.81
CA GLN A 43 8.62 -3.63 3.69
C GLN A 43 9.83 -4.08 2.86
N SER A 44 9.91 -3.60 1.62
CA SER A 44 11.03 -3.87 0.71
C SER A 44 11.62 -2.57 0.18
N GLU A 45 12.94 -2.50 0.10
CA GLU A 45 13.67 -1.41 -0.53
C GLU A 45 14.71 -1.92 -1.54
N PRO A 46 15.02 -1.16 -2.61
CA PRO A 46 16.13 -1.48 -3.49
C PRO A 46 17.43 -1.56 -2.71
N SER A 47 18.22 -2.58 -3.00
CA SER A 47 19.50 -2.81 -2.36
C SER A 47 20.65 -2.26 -3.20
N GLN A 48 21.67 -1.73 -2.54
CA GLN A 48 22.93 -1.34 -3.18
C GLN A 48 23.99 -2.45 -3.13
N ILE A 49 23.67 -3.59 -2.51
CA ILE A 49 24.59 -4.72 -2.34
C ILE A 49 24.64 -5.52 -3.65
N PRO A 50 25.82 -5.73 -4.25
CA PRO A 50 25.95 -6.53 -5.47
C PRO A 50 25.36 -7.94 -5.32
N GLY A 51 24.50 -8.35 -6.26
CA GLY A 51 23.87 -9.67 -6.25
C GLY A 51 22.59 -9.77 -5.41
N THR A 52 22.31 -8.78 -4.56
CA THR A 52 21.09 -8.70 -3.75
C THR A 52 20.28 -7.52 -4.24
N PRO A 53 19.22 -7.69 -5.05
CA PRO A 53 18.50 -6.57 -5.66
C PRO A 53 17.55 -5.85 -4.69
N VAL A 54 17.10 -6.53 -3.63
CA VAL A 54 16.11 -6.02 -2.66
C VAL A 54 16.57 -6.38 -1.25
N LEU A 55 16.37 -5.47 -0.30
CA LEU A 55 16.45 -5.74 1.12
C LEU A 55 15.04 -5.77 1.71
N GLU A 56 14.78 -6.80 2.49
CA GLU A 56 13.53 -7.03 3.21
C GLU A 56 13.68 -6.45 4.61
N ASN A 57 12.69 -5.65 5.01
CA ASN A 57 12.69 -4.87 6.23
C ASN A 57 11.50 -5.24 7.10
N LEU A 58 11.72 -5.35 8.40
CA LEU A 58 10.68 -5.28 9.42
C LEU A 58 10.83 -3.93 10.13
N THR A 59 9.93 -3.01 9.82
CA THR A 59 9.89 -1.67 10.44
C THR A 59 8.87 -1.65 11.56
N LEU A 60 9.02 -0.72 12.49
CA LEU A 60 8.09 -0.56 13.60
C LEU A 60 6.84 0.18 13.13
N GLY A 61 5.69 -0.44 13.35
CA GLY A 61 4.37 0.13 13.15
C GLY A 61 3.50 -0.02 14.39
N PHE A 62 2.30 0.54 14.33
CA PHE A 62 1.35 0.57 15.43
C PHE A 62 -0.02 0.17 14.93
N GLU A 63 -0.59 -0.87 15.56
CA GLU A 63 -1.95 -1.31 15.33
C GLU A 63 -2.86 -0.66 16.38
N ALA A 64 -3.82 0.13 15.92
CA ALA A 64 -4.87 0.69 16.76
C ALA A 64 -6.07 -0.28 16.78
N ARG A 65 -6.54 -0.59 17.98
CA ARG A 65 -7.70 -1.43 18.24
C ARG A 65 -8.80 -0.63 18.93
N ASP A 66 -10.05 -1.00 18.71
CA ASP A 66 -11.21 -0.45 19.43
C ASP A 66 -11.41 -1.10 20.81
N ALA A 67 -12.46 -0.68 21.53
CA ALA A 67 -12.87 -1.25 22.81
C ALA A 67 -13.26 -2.75 22.75
N GLN A 68 -13.53 -3.29 21.56
CA GLN A 68 -13.80 -4.71 21.31
C GLN A 68 -12.53 -5.47 20.87
N HIS A 69 -11.36 -4.84 21.01
CA HIS A 69 -10.05 -5.34 20.59
C HIS A 69 -9.96 -5.67 19.10
N GLN A 70 -10.85 -5.14 18.25
CA GLN A 70 -10.76 -5.29 16.80
C GLN A 70 -9.77 -4.28 16.23
N ALA A 71 -8.94 -4.70 15.29
CA ALA A 71 -8.03 -3.79 14.61
C ALA A 71 -8.84 -2.86 13.68
N ILE A 72 -8.67 -1.55 13.88
CA ILE A 72 -9.42 -0.50 13.17
C ILE A 72 -8.52 0.37 12.30
N ALA A 73 -7.22 0.43 12.60
CA ALA A 73 -6.23 1.10 11.77
C ALA A 73 -4.81 0.60 12.07
N TRP A 74 -3.90 0.78 11.13
CA TRP A 74 -2.48 0.66 11.35
C TRP A 74 -1.79 1.96 10.93
N CYS A 75 -0.84 2.41 11.74
CA CYS A 75 0.07 3.52 11.41
C CYS A 75 1.47 2.94 11.26
N VAL A 76 1.89 2.73 10.02
CA VAL A 76 3.13 2.02 9.70
C VAL A 76 4.08 2.93 8.95
N ASP A 77 5.32 2.49 8.79
CA ASP A 77 6.30 3.23 8.01
C ASP A 77 5.99 3.10 6.50
N ASP A 78 6.41 4.06 5.66
CA ASP A 78 6.52 3.87 4.20
C ASP A 78 7.87 4.35 3.69
N LEU A 79 8.74 3.40 3.35
CA LEU A 79 10.12 3.63 2.89
C LEU A 79 10.22 4.52 1.64
N THR A 80 9.12 4.84 0.93
CA THR A 80 9.17 5.81 -0.16
C THR A 80 9.21 7.27 0.28
N LEU A 81 8.72 7.57 1.49
CA LEU A 81 8.65 8.93 2.01
C LEU A 81 9.99 9.35 2.60
N GLN A 82 10.79 10.10 1.87
CA GLN A 82 12.18 10.44 2.23
C GLN A 82 12.41 11.95 2.30
N ALA A 83 11.80 12.74 1.42
CA ALA A 83 12.15 14.14 1.21
C ALA A 83 11.93 15.03 2.44
N ASP A 84 10.97 14.67 3.30
CA ASP A 84 10.60 15.46 4.48
C ASP A 84 11.29 14.99 5.79
N CYS A 85 12.19 14.00 5.69
CA CYS A 85 13.03 13.51 6.78
C CYS A 85 14.43 14.14 6.75
N ASP A 86 14.89 14.63 7.89
CA ASP A 86 16.29 15.00 8.11
C ASP A 86 17.11 13.79 8.59
N ARG A 87 17.79 13.16 7.64
CA ARG A 87 18.64 11.98 7.91
C ARG A 87 19.91 12.30 8.70
N THR A 88 20.23 13.58 8.90
CA THR A 88 21.39 13.99 9.70
C THR A 88 21.08 14.04 11.20
N CYS A 89 19.80 14.06 11.56
CA CYS A 89 19.37 13.90 12.94
C CYS A 89 19.76 12.53 13.50
N PRO A 90 20.06 12.42 14.80
CA PRO A 90 20.27 11.13 15.44
C PRO A 90 18.98 10.30 15.42
N ALA A 91 19.15 8.98 15.40
CA ALA A 91 18.06 8.04 15.59
C ALA A 91 17.34 8.29 16.93
N GLN A 92 16.01 8.24 16.94
CA GLN A 92 15.28 8.27 18.21
C GLN A 92 15.46 6.96 18.99
N PRO A 93 15.71 7.02 20.32
CA PRO A 93 15.80 5.81 21.15
C PRO A 93 14.55 4.94 21.03
N GLY A 94 14.75 3.62 20.95
CA GLY A 94 13.66 2.65 20.82
C GLY A 94 13.08 2.48 19.41
N TRP A 95 13.54 3.27 18.43
CA TRP A 95 13.18 3.14 17.01
C TRP A 95 14.28 2.42 16.24
N TYR A 96 13.93 1.27 15.67
CA TYR A 96 14.84 0.41 14.93
C TYR A 96 14.11 -0.34 13.80
N ARG A 97 14.87 -1.02 12.96
CA ARG A 97 14.38 -1.97 11.97
C ARG A 97 15.19 -3.25 12.01
N ILE A 98 14.62 -4.32 11.50
CA ILE A 98 15.36 -5.56 11.21
C ILE A 98 15.44 -5.71 9.70
N VAL A 99 16.62 -5.96 9.16
CA VAL A 99 16.88 -6.06 7.73
C VAL A 99 17.49 -7.42 7.40
N GLY A 100 17.07 -8.00 6.28
CA GLY A 100 17.66 -9.20 5.68
C GLY A 100 17.46 -9.20 4.16
N ASP A 101 17.97 -10.23 3.48
CA ASP A 101 17.94 -10.35 2.03
C ASP A 101 17.04 -11.49 1.50
N ASP A 102 16.49 -12.33 2.38
CA ASP A 102 15.49 -13.36 2.04
C ASP A 102 14.16 -13.11 2.75
N ILE A 103 13.10 -12.92 1.96
CA ILE A 103 11.74 -12.66 2.45
C ILE A 103 11.18 -13.77 3.35
N ARG A 104 11.53 -15.03 3.11
CA ARG A 104 11.05 -16.17 3.90
C ARG A 104 11.72 -16.16 5.27
N LEU A 105 13.02 -15.86 5.32
CA LEU A 105 13.74 -15.70 6.60
C LEU A 105 13.17 -14.51 7.37
N MET A 106 12.95 -13.37 6.72
CA MET A 106 12.34 -12.21 7.39
C MET A 106 10.92 -12.48 7.90
N GLN A 107 10.12 -13.30 7.21
CA GLN A 107 8.83 -13.75 7.72
C GLN A 107 8.95 -14.64 8.96
N ILE A 108 9.97 -15.49 9.03
CA ILE A 108 10.26 -16.32 10.21
C ILE A 108 10.72 -15.44 11.37
N VAL A 109 11.68 -14.54 11.12
CA VAL A 109 12.18 -13.56 12.10
C VAL A 109 11.01 -12.80 12.70
N GLY A 110 10.17 -12.17 11.87
CA GLY A 110 9.02 -11.39 12.35
C GLY A 110 8.00 -12.17 13.18
N ARG A 111 7.92 -13.50 13.03
CA ARG A 111 7.06 -14.38 13.86
C ARG A 111 7.69 -14.79 15.18
N LEU A 112 9.01 -14.81 15.26
CA LEU A 112 9.76 -15.22 16.46
C LEU A 112 10.13 -14.04 17.35
N THR A 113 10.16 -12.82 16.80
CA THR A 113 10.50 -11.60 17.53
C THR A 113 9.27 -10.86 18.04
N ASP A 114 9.41 -10.16 19.17
CA ASP A 114 8.41 -9.21 19.70
C ASP A 114 8.88 -7.78 19.44
N ALA A 115 8.03 -6.98 18.78
CA ALA A 115 8.32 -5.60 18.43
C ALA A 115 8.48 -4.68 19.65
N ASN A 116 8.01 -5.09 20.83
CA ASN A 116 8.17 -4.36 22.09
C ASN A 116 9.55 -4.54 22.72
N LEU A 117 10.34 -5.53 22.28
CA LEU A 117 11.69 -5.72 22.79
C LEU A 117 12.62 -4.58 22.35
N PRO A 118 13.61 -4.22 23.19
CA PRO A 118 14.64 -3.28 22.79
C PRO A 118 15.50 -3.88 21.66
N LEU A 119 16.12 -3.00 20.87
CA LEU A 119 16.99 -3.37 19.73
C LEU A 119 18.01 -4.45 20.13
N THR A 120 18.63 -4.29 21.30
CA THR A 120 19.69 -5.19 21.79
C THR A 120 19.23 -6.62 22.07
N GLU A 121 17.93 -6.85 22.23
CA GLU A 121 17.35 -8.13 22.62
C GLU A 121 16.42 -8.71 21.55
N VAL A 122 15.99 -7.90 20.57
CA VAL A 122 14.92 -8.28 19.64
C VAL A 122 15.24 -9.55 18.83
N LEU A 123 16.50 -9.79 18.48
CA LEU A 123 16.92 -10.97 17.73
C LEU A 123 17.23 -12.19 18.63
N GLN A 124 17.22 -12.03 19.95
CA GLN A 124 17.57 -13.10 20.89
C GLN A 124 16.68 -14.35 20.76
N PRO A 125 15.34 -14.24 20.58
CA PRO A 125 14.49 -15.41 20.39
C PRO A 125 14.82 -16.19 19.10
N VAL A 126 15.23 -15.48 18.04
CA VAL A 126 15.63 -16.11 16.77
C VAL A 126 16.96 -16.84 16.95
N ALA A 127 17.94 -16.18 17.57
CA ALA A 127 19.24 -16.78 17.87
C ALA A 127 19.09 -18.07 18.69
N GLN A 128 18.28 -18.06 19.75
CA GLN A 128 17.99 -19.23 20.56
C GLN A 128 17.30 -20.35 19.77
N THR A 129 16.34 -20.00 18.91
CA THR A 129 15.62 -20.99 18.09
C THR A 129 16.54 -21.67 17.08
N LEU A 130 17.51 -20.94 16.53
CA LEU A 130 18.46 -21.45 15.54
C LEU A 130 19.74 -22.03 16.15
N GLY A 131 19.96 -21.87 17.47
CA GLY A 131 21.21 -22.26 18.12
C GLY A 131 22.41 -21.40 17.70
N LEU A 132 22.16 -20.12 17.41
CA LEU A 132 23.16 -19.14 16.98
C LEU A 132 23.43 -18.12 18.09
N GLU A 133 24.54 -17.37 17.95
CA GLU A 133 24.89 -16.25 18.81
C GLU A 133 24.60 -14.90 18.10
N LEU A 134 24.56 -13.83 18.90
CA LEU A 134 24.37 -12.47 18.39
C LEU A 134 25.68 -11.70 18.46
N ASP A 135 26.03 -11.05 17.36
CA ASP A 135 27.20 -10.17 17.28
C ASP A 135 26.79 -8.70 17.43
N GLN A 136 27.60 -7.94 18.18
CA GLN A 136 27.47 -6.50 18.24
C GLN A 136 28.15 -5.87 17.02
N GLY A 137 27.37 -5.14 16.23
CA GLY A 137 27.84 -4.34 15.11
C GLY A 137 28.19 -2.90 15.51
N PRO A 138 28.72 -2.12 14.56
CA PRO A 138 28.93 -0.69 14.77
C PRO A 138 27.60 0.04 15.03
N GLU A 139 27.67 1.21 15.65
CA GLU A 139 26.52 2.13 15.82
C GLU A 139 25.29 1.49 16.50
N GLY A 140 25.52 0.51 17.38
CA GLY A 140 24.45 -0.16 18.13
C GLY A 140 23.65 -1.17 17.30
N MET A 141 24.16 -1.61 16.15
CA MET A 141 23.57 -2.73 15.40
C MET A 141 23.75 -4.05 16.14
N VAL A 142 22.78 -4.95 15.99
CA VAL A 142 22.88 -6.35 16.43
C VAL A 142 22.69 -7.25 15.22
N LYS A 143 23.61 -8.19 15.04
CA LYS A 143 23.64 -9.09 13.89
C LYS A 143 23.37 -10.52 14.34
N LEU A 144 22.52 -11.20 13.61
CA LEU A 144 22.34 -12.63 13.67
C LEU A 144 23.14 -13.24 12.50
N THR A 145 24.22 -13.93 12.83
CA THR A 145 25.20 -14.49 11.89
C THR A 145 25.28 -16.00 12.07
N ASP A 146 25.61 -16.71 11.00
CA ASP A 146 26.10 -18.08 11.06
C ASP A 146 27.57 -18.10 10.59
N ASP A 147 28.14 -19.30 10.49
CA ASP A 147 29.53 -19.48 10.03
C ASP A 147 29.69 -19.31 8.50
N LEU A 148 28.61 -19.03 7.77
CA LEU A 148 28.50 -19.11 6.32
C LEU A 148 28.09 -17.78 5.67
N GLY A 149 28.90 -16.75 5.90
CA GLY A 149 28.89 -15.55 5.06
C GLY A 149 28.12 -14.36 5.67
N PRO A 150 27.33 -13.61 4.88
CA PRO A 150 26.63 -12.42 5.37
C PRO A 150 25.62 -12.73 6.49
N PRO A 151 25.30 -11.75 7.36
CA PRO A 151 24.31 -11.95 8.42
C PRO A 151 22.93 -12.35 7.87
N ILE A 152 22.26 -13.27 8.56
CA ILE A 152 20.88 -13.68 8.30
C ILE A 152 19.91 -12.51 8.51
N ALA A 153 20.13 -11.75 9.59
CA ALA A 153 19.34 -10.58 9.91
C ALA A 153 20.19 -9.57 10.68
N VAL A 154 19.90 -8.28 10.50
CA VAL A 154 20.54 -7.18 11.22
C VAL A 154 19.47 -6.28 11.82
N ALA A 155 19.44 -6.16 13.14
CA ALA A 155 18.69 -5.12 13.83
C ALA A 155 19.54 -3.86 13.91
N ALA A 156 19.01 -2.73 13.44
CA ALA A 156 19.73 -1.46 13.38
C ALA A 156 18.83 -0.29 13.79
N PRO A 157 19.36 0.76 14.44
CA PRO A 157 18.59 1.97 14.69
C PRO A 157 18.02 2.53 13.39
N LEU A 158 16.82 3.13 13.45
CA LEU A 158 16.28 3.81 12.28
C LEU A 158 17.10 5.08 11.98
N PRO A 159 17.24 5.47 10.70
CA PRO A 159 17.79 6.77 10.34
C PRO A 159 17.04 7.93 11.02
N GLY A 160 17.69 9.09 11.14
CA GLY A 160 17.10 10.30 11.69
C GLY A 160 15.72 10.61 11.12
N GLU A 161 14.79 10.99 12.00
CA GLU A 161 13.41 11.38 11.68
C GLU A 161 12.53 10.30 11.02
N ARG A 162 13.00 9.06 10.92
CA ARG A 162 12.28 7.95 10.27
C ARG A 162 11.12 7.39 11.09
N GLU A 163 10.95 7.81 12.33
CA GLU A 163 9.74 7.58 13.13
C GLU A 163 8.52 8.37 12.65
N ARG A 164 8.72 9.39 11.81
CA ARG A 164 7.69 10.35 11.40
C ARG A 164 6.83 9.93 10.20
N PRO A 165 7.36 9.31 9.13
CA PRO A 165 6.53 8.83 8.03
C PRO A 165 5.46 7.86 8.54
N CYS A 166 4.25 8.01 8.02
CA CYS A 166 3.09 7.29 8.51
C CYS A 166 2.16 6.93 7.34
N GLU A 167 2.13 5.66 6.95
CA GLU A 167 1.05 5.12 6.13
C GLU A 167 -0.10 4.73 7.08
N LEU A 168 -1.20 5.47 7.02
CA LEU A 168 -2.44 5.14 7.72
C LEU A 168 -3.21 4.12 6.89
N ILE A 169 -3.31 2.89 7.39
CA ILE A 169 -3.97 1.78 6.73
C ILE A 169 -5.27 1.45 7.45
N THR A 170 -6.36 1.21 6.71
CA THR A 170 -7.62 0.71 7.29
C THR A 170 -7.85 -0.77 6.98
N PRO A 171 -8.65 -1.47 7.80
CA PRO A 171 -9.28 -2.69 7.33
C PRO A 171 -10.18 -2.38 6.11
N PRO A 172 -10.54 -3.38 5.29
CA PRO A 172 -11.51 -3.17 4.22
C PRO A 172 -12.85 -2.67 4.77
N LEU A 173 -13.29 -1.50 4.31
CA LEU A 173 -14.48 -0.79 4.78
C LEU A 173 -15.66 -0.96 3.83
N THR A 174 -16.87 -1.06 4.38
CA THR A 174 -18.10 -0.91 3.61
C THR A 174 -18.46 0.56 3.40
N ALA A 175 -19.47 0.83 2.56
CA ALA A 175 -19.93 2.20 2.29
C ALA A 175 -20.41 2.91 3.57
N GLU A 176 -21.03 2.17 4.49
CA GLU A 176 -21.55 2.68 5.77
C GLU A 176 -20.42 2.98 6.77
N GLN A 177 -19.28 2.30 6.63
CA GLN A 177 -18.12 2.48 7.50
C GLN A 177 -17.20 3.60 7.03
N LEU A 178 -17.16 3.91 5.74
CA LEU A 178 -16.28 4.94 5.18
C LEU A 178 -16.35 6.32 5.88
N PRO A 179 -17.51 6.82 6.35
CA PRO A 179 -17.56 8.06 7.11
C PRO A 179 -16.66 8.10 8.35
N GLN A 180 -16.30 6.95 8.93
CA GLN A 180 -15.39 6.87 10.08
C GLN A 180 -13.98 7.40 9.76
N LEU A 181 -13.55 7.35 8.49
CA LEU A 181 -12.27 7.91 8.04
C LEU A 181 -12.17 9.39 8.33
N GLY A 182 -13.28 10.13 8.28
CA GLY A 182 -13.29 11.55 8.62
C GLY A 182 -12.75 11.80 10.01
N ARG A 183 -13.08 10.93 10.97
CA ARG A 183 -12.56 11.02 12.34
C ARG A 183 -11.04 10.79 12.39
N TYR A 184 -10.51 9.83 11.62
CA TYR A 184 -9.07 9.57 11.60
C TYR A 184 -8.28 10.71 10.97
N LEU A 185 -8.81 11.27 9.87
CA LEU A 185 -8.23 12.42 9.20
C LEU A 185 -8.31 13.69 10.06
N ASP A 186 -9.40 13.88 10.80
CA ASP A 186 -9.53 14.97 11.77
C ASP A 186 -8.47 14.89 12.87
N LEU A 187 -8.25 13.69 13.42
CA LEU A 187 -7.19 13.46 14.42
C LEU A 187 -5.80 13.71 13.84
N ALA A 188 -5.52 13.24 12.63
CA ALA A 188 -4.26 13.51 11.94
C ALA A 188 -4.00 15.03 11.81
N ARG A 189 -5.01 15.79 11.38
CA ARG A 189 -4.92 17.25 11.28
C ARG A 189 -4.76 17.93 12.64
N GLN A 190 -5.48 17.48 13.67
CA GLN A 190 -5.33 18.01 15.04
C GLN A 190 -3.92 17.78 15.60
N LEU A 191 -3.28 16.67 15.23
CA LEU A 191 -1.90 16.35 15.55
C LEU A 191 -0.88 16.99 14.61
N ASN A 192 -1.31 17.85 13.67
CA ASN A 192 -0.48 18.51 12.66
C ASN A 192 0.25 17.55 11.71
N PHE A 193 -0.30 16.36 11.46
CA PHE A 193 0.15 15.54 10.34
C PHE A 193 -0.17 16.26 9.03
N PHE A 194 0.73 16.10 8.07
CA PHE A 194 0.62 16.75 6.77
C PHE A 194 0.86 15.76 5.63
N ALA A 195 0.47 16.15 4.42
CA ALA A 195 0.76 15.40 3.21
C ALA A 195 2.26 15.52 2.87
N PRO A 196 3.05 14.42 2.90
CA PRO A 196 4.45 14.47 2.53
C PRO A 196 4.65 14.82 1.05
N THR A 197 5.85 15.29 0.71
CA THR A 197 6.24 15.67 -0.65
C THR A 197 6.00 14.54 -1.65
N GLU A 198 6.29 13.30 -1.27
CA GLU A 198 6.17 12.11 -2.12
C GLU A 198 4.81 11.41 -1.96
N GLY A 199 3.96 11.91 -1.06
CA GLY A 199 2.77 11.21 -0.58
C GLY A 199 1.71 10.93 -1.63
N ALA A 200 1.01 9.82 -1.42
CA ALA A 200 -0.16 9.40 -2.16
C ALA A 200 -1.26 8.80 -1.24
N THR A 201 -2.42 8.53 -1.84
CA THR A 201 -3.44 7.66 -1.25
C THR A 201 -3.66 6.46 -2.17
N HIS A 202 -3.66 5.26 -1.61
CA HIS A 202 -4.00 4.04 -2.33
C HIS A 202 -5.38 3.54 -1.94
N LEU A 203 -6.15 3.11 -2.94
CA LEU A 203 -7.42 2.42 -2.73
C LEU A 203 -7.29 0.97 -3.14
N HIS A 204 -7.77 0.06 -2.29
CA HIS A 204 -7.78 -1.38 -2.51
C HIS A 204 -9.21 -1.89 -2.59
N PHE A 205 -9.74 -2.04 -3.80
CA PHE A 205 -11.05 -2.65 -4.01
C PHE A 205 -10.96 -4.17 -3.94
N ASP A 206 -12.01 -4.83 -3.43
CA ASP A 206 -12.12 -6.28 -3.43
C ASP A 206 -11.86 -6.87 -4.83
N GLY A 207 -10.98 -7.87 -4.91
CA GLY A 207 -10.63 -8.53 -6.15
C GLY A 207 -11.71 -9.44 -6.75
N PRO A 208 -12.45 -10.27 -5.96
CA PRO A 208 -13.35 -11.28 -6.51
C PRO A 208 -14.36 -10.81 -7.57
N PRO A 209 -14.99 -9.63 -7.48
CA PRO A 209 -15.89 -9.13 -8.53
C PRO A 209 -15.21 -8.95 -9.90
N LEU A 210 -13.90 -8.70 -9.92
CA LEU A 210 -13.10 -8.50 -11.14
C LEU A 210 -12.50 -9.80 -11.69
N CYS A 211 -12.69 -10.94 -11.01
CA CYS A 211 -12.14 -12.24 -11.39
C CYS A 211 -12.93 -12.91 -12.54
N SER A 212 -13.02 -12.22 -13.68
CA SER A 212 -13.50 -12.79 -14.93
C SER A 212 -12.77 -12.15 -16.12
N ALA A 213 -12.64 -12.88 -17.22
CA ALA A 213 -11.97 -12.35 -18.40
C ALA A 213 -12.67 -11.09 -18.98
N PRO A 214 -14.01 -11.04 -19.09
CA PRO A 214 -14.71 -9.81 -19.52
C PRO A 214 -14.46 -8.62 -18.58
N ALA A 215 -14.49 -8.83 -17.27
CA ALA A 215 -14.27 -7.75 -16.31
C ALA A 215 -12.86 -7.17 -16.39
N ILE A 216 -11.82 -8.02 -16.53
CA ILE A 216 -10.45 -7.54 -16.74
C ILE A 216 -10.30 -6.79 -18.06
N ARG A 217 -10.89 -7.29 -19.15
CA ARG A 217 -10.84 -6.59 -20.44
C ARG A 217 -11.45 -5.20 -20.32
N ASN A 218 -12.62 -5.10 -19.69
CA ASN A 218 -13.27 -3.81 -19.47
C ASN A 218 -12.44 -2.89 -18.58
N LEU A 219 -11.90 -3.41 -17.46
CA LEU A 219 -11.05 -2.65 -16.56
C LEU A 219 -9.81 -2.09 -17.27
N VAL A 220 -9.13 -2.94 -18.04
CA VAL A 220 -7.93 -2.54 -18.79
C VAL A 220 -8.28 -1.48 -19.83
N ASN A 221 -9.37 -1.66 -20.58
CA ASN A 221 -9.79 -0.68 -21.59
C ASN A 221 -10.17 0.65 -20.96
N LEU A 222 -10.92 0.66 -19.86
CA LEU A 222 -11.27 1.89 -19.14
C LEU A 222 -10.03 2.63 -18.66
N LEU A 223 -9.11 1.93 -17.99
CA LEU A 223 -7.96 2.56 -17.35
C LEU A 223 -6.85 2.92 -18.33
N TRP A 224 -6.75 2.19 -19.45
CA TRP A 224 -5.93 2.60 -20.59
C TRP A 224 -6.46 3.89 -21.21
N THR A 225 -7.76 3.91 -21.51
CA THR A 225 -8.44 5.01 -22.21
C THR A 225 -8.50 6.28 -21.36
N TYR A 226 -8.86 6.16 -20.08
CA TYR A 226 -9.13 7.31 -19.22
C TYR A 226 -8.06 7.54 -18.14
N GLY A 227 -6.98 6.73 -18.11
CA GLY A 227 -5.90 6.88 -17.14
C GLY A 227 -5.31 8.30 -17.07
N PRO A 228 -4.90 8.91 -18.21
CA PRO A 228 -4.41 10.29 -18.21
C PRO A 228 -5.43 11.31 -17.70
N THR A 229 -6.70 11.17 -18.11
CA THR A 229 -7.81 12.00 -17.63
C THR A 229 -8.01 11.86 -16.12
N LEU A 230 -8.02 10.63 -15.59
CA LEU A 230 -8.16 10.36 -14.16
C LEU A 230 -7.02 10.98 -13.37
N LYS A 231 -5.77 10.84 -13.83
CA LYS A 231 -4.61 11.46 -13.16
C LYS A 231 -4.71 12.97 -13.09
N TRP A 232 -5.13 13.59 -14.19
CA TRP A 232 -5.34 15.02 -14.26
C TRP A 232 -6.48 15.47 -13.34
N TRP A 233 -7.62 14.79 -13.42
CA TRP A 233 -8.81 15.14 -12.65
C TRP A 233 -8.60 14.96 -11.14
N MET A 234 -7.94 13.87 -10.73
CA MET A 234 -7.64 13.60 -9.32
C MET A 234 -6.45 14.43 -8.79
N GLY A 235 -5.71 15.13 -9.65
CA GLY A 235 -4.54 15.91 -9.24
C GLY A 235 -3.38 15.05 -8.73
N THR A 236 -3.07 13.97 -9.45
CA THR A 236 -1.98 13.04 -9.08
C THR A 236 -0.69 13.78 -8.72
N ASN A 237 -0.10 13.44 -7.58
CA ASN A 237 1.15 14.03 -7.13
C ASN A 237 2.30 13.65 -8.09
N SER A 238 2.86 14.65 -8.77
CA SER A 238 4.00 14.47 -9.70
C SER A 238 5.29 13.98 -9.04
N ARG A 239 5.39 14.10 -7.71
CA ARG A 239 6.51 13.64 -6.89
C ARG A 239 6.28 12.23 -6.34
N CYS A 240 5.08 11.67 -6.50
CA CYS A 240 4.78 10.30 -6.11
C CYS A 240 5.68 9.35 -6.90
N GLN A 241 6.41 8.53 -6.17
CA GLN A 241 7.24 7.49 -6.75
C GLN A 241 6.37 6.27 -7.08
N ARG A 242 6.85 5.37 -7.95
CA ARG A 242 6.17 4.10 -8.27
C ARG A 242 4.83 4.21 -9.04
N LEU A 243 4.67 5.26 -9.84
CA LEU A 243 3.62 5.40 -10.85
C LEU A 243 4.13 4.99 -12.24
N GLY A 244 3.21 4.69 -13.17
CA GLY A 244 3.59 4.25 -14.50
C GLY A 244 2.46 3.61 -15.30
N GLN A 245 2.62 3.56 -16.61
CA GLN A 245 1.67 2.87 -17.50
C GLN A 245 1.88 1.35 -17.46
N TRP A 246 0.84 0.61 -17.83
CA TRP A 246 0.99 -0.80 -18.11
C TRP A 246 1.80 -1.06 -19.39
N PRO A 247 2.43 -2.25 -19.50
CA PRO A 247 3.00 -2.69 -20.78
C PRO A 247 1.93 -2.77 -21.87
N LEU A 248 2.28 -2.39 -23.11
CA LEU A 248 1.38 -2.51 -24.28
C LEU A 248 0.89 -3.95 -24.48
N ASP A 249 1.71 -4.93 -24.13
CA ASP A 249 1.38 -6.35 -24.20
C ASP A 249 0.16 -6.71 -23.34
N LEU A 250 -0.11 -5.99 -22.25
CA LEU A 250 -1.32 -6.20 -21.46
C LEU A 250 -2.57 -5.81 -22.25
N LEU A 251 -2.54 -4.67 -22.94
CA LEU A 251 -3.65 -4.21 -23.77
C LEU A 251 -3.87 -5.19 -24.93
N ALA A 252 -2.79 -5.61 -25.60
CA ALA A 252 -2.88 -6.59 -26.69
C ALA A 252 -3.50 -7.90 -26.21
N LEU A 253 -3.04 -8.43 -25.07
CA LEU A 253 -3.50 -9.70 -24.51
C LEU A 253 -5.01 -9.70 -24.23
N VAL A 254 -5.56 -8.64 -23.61
CA VAL A 254 -7.00 -8.61 -23.29
C VAL A 254 -7.89 -8.37 -24.51
N GLN A 255 -7.30 -8.07 -25.67
CA GLN A 255 -8.00 -7.95 -26.95
C GLN A 255 -7.92 -9.23 -27.79
N ASP A 256 -7.26 -10.29 -27.30
CA ASP A 256 -7.25 -11.58 -27.98
C ASP A 256 -8.70 -12.03 -28.28
N PRO A 257 -9.02 -12.51 -29.50
CA PRO A 257 -10.38 -12.84 -29.88
C PRO A 257 -11.06 -13.89 -28.99
N ASP A 258 -10.28 -14.79 -28.37
CA ASP A 258 -10.78 -15.82 -27.48
C ASP A 258 -10.89 -15.36 -26.00
N TRP A 259 -10.36 -14.18 -25.67
CA TRP A 259 -10.25 -13.69 -24.29
C TRP A 259 -11.59 -13.69 -23.55
N GLU A 260 -12.63 -13.17 -24.19
CA GLU A 260 -13.94 -12.97 -23.58
C GLU A 260 -14.59 -14.27 -23.08
N ALA A 261 -14.29 -15.39 -23.74
CA ALA A 261 -14.82 -16.70 -23.40
C ALA A 261 -13.95 -17.47 -22.38
N LEU A 262 -12.78 -16.94 -21.99
CA LEU A 262 -11.87 -17.64 -21.10
C LEU A 262 -12.43 -17.78 -19.68
N PRO A 263 -12.38 -18.99 -19.10
CA PRO A 263 -12.52 -19.14 -17.66
C PRO A 263 -11.46 -18.31 -16.92
N TRP A 264 -11.83 -17.74 -15.78
CA TRP A 264 -10.93 -16.87 -15.00
C TRP A 264 -9.55 -17.48 -14.76
N GLU A 265 -9.48 -18.75 -14.36
CA GLU A 265 -8.21 -19.43 -14.10
C GLU A 265 -7.28 -19.42 -15.31
N GLN A 266 -7.81 -19.60 -16.53
CA GLN A 266 -7.02 -19.57 -17.77
C GLN A 266 -6.60 -18.14 -18.12
N ALA A 267 -7.50 -17.16 -18.00
CA ALA A 267 -7.17 -15.75 -18.18
C ALA A 267 -6.08 -15.29 -17.20
N ARG A 268 -6.17 -15.73 -15.94
CA ARG A 268 -5.17 -15.46 -14.90
C ARG A 268 -3.80 -16.05 -15.23
N GLU A 269 -3.74 -17.28 -15.73
CA GLU A 269 -2.45 -17.86 -16.17
C GLU A 269 -1.85 -17.07 -17.36
N ARG A 270 -2.68 -16.56 -18.28
CA ARG A 270 -2.20 -15.65 -19.33
C ARG A 270 -1.71 -14.30 -18.75
N LEU A 271 -2.42 -13.71 -17.79
CA LEU A 271 -1.97 -12.46 -17.15
C LEU A 271 -0.62 -12.61 -16.44
N LYS A 272 -0.29 -13.79 -15.91
CA LYS A 272 1.01 -14.06 -15.28
C LYS A 272 2.18 -14.03 -16.26
N THR A 273 1.95 -14.12 -17.57
CA THR A 273 3.02 -14.02 -18.57
C THR A 273 3.42 -12.56 -18.82
N ILE A 274 2.55 -11.61 -18.49
CA ILE A 274 2.84 -10.18 -18.56
C ILE A 274 3.73 -9.78 -17.37
N PRO A 275 4.77 -8.95 -17.56
CA PRO A 275 5.64 -8.49 -16.47
C PRO A 275 4.93 -7.45 -15.57
N LEU A 276 3.87 -7.87 -14.87
CA LEU A 276 3.09 -7.02 -13.98
C LEU A 276 3.94 -6.55 -12.79
N THR A 277 3.92 -5.24 -12.57
CA THR A 277 4.71 -4.55 -11.55
C THR A 277 3.81 -3.74 -10.60
N LYS A 278 4.23 -3.56 -9.36
CA LYS A 278 3.58 -2.62 -8.42
C LYS A 278 3.90 -1.15 -8.75
N TYR A 279 4.87 -0.92 -9.63
CA TYR A 279 5.30 0.40 -10.08
C TYR A 279 4.46 0.84 -11.28
N CYS A 280 3.15 0.97 -11.08
CA CYS A 280 2.21 1.42 -12.09
C CYS A 280 1.04 2.16 -11.44
N ASP A 281 0.25 2.87 -12.24
CA ASP A 281 -0.90 3.68 -11.82
C ASP A 281 -2.01 2.82 -11.18
N PHE A 282 -2.19 1.60 -11.71
CA PHE A 282 -3.27 0.67 -11.35
C PHE A 282 -2.72 -0.75 -11.22
N ASN A 283 -2.50 -1.22 -10.00
CA ASN A 283 -1.79 -2.46 -9.75
C ASN A 283 -2.74 -3.69 -9.83
N LEU A 284 -2.46 -4.58 -10.78
CA LEU A 284 -3.18 -5.85 -10.99
C LEU A 284 -2.51 -7.06 -10.32
N LYS A 285 -1.30 -6.94 -9.75
CA LYS A 285 -0.58 -8.09 -9.19
C LYS A 285 -1.38 -8.78 -8.08
N ASN A 286 -1.98 -7.99 -7.20
CA ASN A 286 -2.76 -8.48 -6.08
C ASN A 286 -4.00 -9.27 -6.54
N LEU A 287 -4.58 -8.90 -7.69
CA LEU A 287 -5.68 -9.61 -8.32
C LEU A 287 -5.21 -10.91 -8.99
N VAL A 288 -4.07 -10.88 -9.69
CA VAL A 288 -3.54 -12.01 -10.46
C VAL A 288 -2.88 -13.09 -9.60
N TYR A 289 -2.16 -12.70 -8.55
CA TYR A 289 -1.47 -13.63 -7.65
C TYR A 289 -2.29 -13.99 -6.41
N ALA A 290 -3.38 -13.26 -6.14
CA ALA A 290 -4.36 -13.52 -5.08
C ALA A 290 -3.75 -13.89 -3.71
N PRO A 291 -2.83 -13.07 -3.14
CA PRO A 291 -2.31 -13.34 -1.81
C PRO A 291 -3.46 -13.35 -0.77
N ARG A 292 -3.39 -14.27 0.19
CA ARG A 292 -4.48 -14.62 1.13
C ARG A 292 -5.18 -13.43 1.81
N HIS A 293 -4.47 -12.33 2.03
CA HIS A 293 -4.99 -11.15 2.75
C HIS A 293 -4.96 -9.85 1.92
N LYS A 294 -4.59 -9.91 0.63
CA LYS A 294 -4.49 -8.73 -0.24
C LYS A 294 -5.01 -9.02 -1.65
N HIS A 295 -6.01 -9.89 -1.80
CA HIS A 295 -6.64 -10.18 -3.10
C HIS A 295 -7.53 -9.00 -3.54
N THR A 296 -6.88 -7.99 -4.12
CA THR A 296 -7.44 -6.65 -4.35
C THR A 296 -7.01 -6.11 -5.70
N PHE A 297 -7.79 -5.17 -6.22
CA PHE A 297 -7.38 -4.24 -7.27
C PHE A 297 -6.97 -2.92 -6.61
N GLU A 298 -5.78 -2.43 -6.95
CA GLU A 298 -5.17 -1.28 -6.27
C GLU A 298 -5.02 -0.07 -7.20
N ILE A 299 -5.47 1.09 -6.74
CA ILE A 299 -5.34 2.39 -7.42
C ILE A 299 -4.31 3.21 -6.69
N ARG A 300 -3.33 3.76 -7.43
CA ARG A 300 -2.17 4.45 -6.86
C ARG A 300 -2.04 5.92 -7.24
N ILE A 301 -2.95 6.43 -8.08
CA ILE A 301 -2.84 7.76 -8.68
C ILE A 301 -3.36 8.92 -7.82
N LEU A 302 -3.89 8.64 -6.64
CA LEU A 302 -4.54 9.69 -5.85
C LEU A 302 -3.51 10.48 -5.04
N PRO A 303 -3.63 11.81 -4.95
CA PRO A 303 -2.86 12.58 -3.99
C PRO A 303 -3.29 12.23 -2.56
N VAL A 304 -2.52 12.69 -1.57
CA VAL A 304 -2.91 12.59 -0.17
C VAL A 304 -4.14 13.46 0.08
N TYR A 305 -5.18 12.85 0.65
CA TYR A 305 -6.35 13.56 1.14
C TYR A 305 -6.33 13.66 2.67
N LEU A 306 -6.29 14.88 3.19
CA LEU A 306 -6.41 15.15 4.64
C LEU A 306 -7.85 15.45 5.07
N GLU A 307 -8.79 15.46 4.13
CA GLU A 307 -10.20 15.75 4.37
C GLU A 307 -11.07 14.68 3.72
N LEU A 308 -12.16 14.34 4.40
CA LEU A 308 -13.06 13.27 3.96
C LEU A 308 -13.79 13.60 2.64
N PRO A 309 -14.36 14.80 2.41
CA PRO A 309 -15.14 15.07 1.20
C PRO A 309 -14.39 14.78 -0.13
N PRO A 310 -13.18 15.31 -0.39
CA PRO A 310 -12.47 15.01 -1.63
C PRO A 310 -12.05 13.54 -1.74
N LEU A 311 -11.73 12.89 -0.61
CA LEU A 311 -11.45 11.45 -0.59
C LEU A 311 -12.69 10.64 -1.00
N MET A 312 -13.87 11.00 -0.50
CA MET A 312 -15.13 10.32 -0.84
C MET A 312 -15.51 10.51 -2.31
N GLU A 313 -15.26 11.69 -2.88
CA GLU A 313 -15.45 11.93 -4.31
C GLU A 313 -14.52 11.02 -5.14
N ALA A 314 -13.24 10.92 -4.78
CA ALA A 314 -12.30 10.02 -5.45
C ALA A 314 -12.72 8.55 -5.33
N ILE A 315 -13.17 8.10 -4.14
CA ILE A 315 -13.66 6.74 -3.93
C ILE A 315 -14.89 6.47 -4.81
N GLU A 316 -15.85 7.39 -4.90
CA GLU A 316 -17.05 7.20 -5.73
C GLU A 316 -16.72 7.08 -7.22
N VAL A 317 -15.82 7.93 -7.73
CA VAL A 317 -15.36 7.86 -9.13
C VAL A 317 -14.70 6.51 -9.41
N MET A 318 -13.78 6.08 -8.54
CA MET A 318 -13.06 4.82 -8.71
C MET A 318 -13.97 3.61 -8.53
N ALA A 319 -14.91 3.65 -7.60
CA ALA A 319 -15.96 2.65 -7.46
C ALA A 319 -16.82 2.58 -8.74
N GLY A 320 -17.12 3.73 -9.37
CA GLY A 320 -17.78 3.81 -10.67
C GLY A 320 -17.01 3.08 -11.78
N VAL A 321 -15.68 3.27 -11.85
CA VAL A 321 -14.81 2.55 -12.80
C VAL A 321 -14.90 1.04 -12.58
N VAL A 322 -14.78 0.57 -11.33
CA VAL A 322 -14.87 -0.86 -11.02
C VAL A 322 -16.26 -1.42 -11.33
N ARG A 323 -17.34 -0.70 -11.00
CA ARG A 323 -18.72 -1.07 -11.38
C ARG A 323 -18.88 -1.16 -12.90
N ARG A 324 -18.29 -0.24 -13.65
CA ARG A 324 -18.32 -0.26 -15.12
C ARG A 324 -17.54 -1.43 -15.69
N ALA A 325 -16.43 -1.80 -15.06
CA ALA A 325 -15.63 -2.95 -15.47
C ALA A 325 -16.40 -4.28 -15.31
N ILE A 326 -17.08 -4.49 -14.19
CA ILE A 326 -17.82 -5.73 -13.92
C ILE A 326 -19.16 -5.84 -14.65
N ALA A 327 -19.62 -4.77 -15.29
CA ALA A 327 -20.87 -4.78 -16.04
C ALA A 327 -20.76 -5.64 -17.31
N PRO A 328 -21.85 -6.30 -17.73
CA PRO A 328 -21.82 -7.24 -18.86
C PRO A 328 -21.58 -6.57 -20.21
N GLN A 329 -21.88 -5.27 -20.35
CA GLN A 329 -21.64 -4.54 -21.59
C GLN A 329 -20.13 -4.38 -21.81
N PRO A 330 -19.59 -4.73 -22.98
CA PRO A 330 -18.17 -4.57 -23.26
C PRO A 330 -17.78 -3.08 -23.25
N VAL A 331 -16.58 -2.79 -22.75
CA VAL A 331 -15.91 -1.50 -22.95
C VAL A 331 -14.98 -1.68 -24.15
N LEU A 332 -15.17 -0.88 -25.19
CA LEU A 332 -14.29 -0.93 -26.35
C LEU A 332 -12.95 -0.24 -26.04
N PRO A 333 -11.82 -0.73 -26.58
CA PRO A 333 -10.55 -0.03 -26.45
C PRO A 333 -10.57 1.25 -27.28
N HIS A 334 -10.04 2.33 -26.71
CA HIS A 334 -9.85 3.61 -27.39
C HIS A 334 -8.42 4.11 -27.14
N GLU A 335 -7.97 5.01 -28.01
CA GLU A 335 -6.79 5.82 -27.71
C GLU A 335 -7.04 6.65 -26.44
N PRO A 336 -6.00 6.92 -25.63
CA PRO A 336 -6.16 7.66 -24.39
C PRO A 336 -6.82 9.03 -24.61
N TRP A 337 -7.84 9.34 -23.82
CA TRP A 337 -8.47 10.64 -23.83
C TRP A 337 -7.54 11.72 -23.26
N PRO A 338 -7.67 12.97 -23.74
CA PRO A 338 -6.94 14.09 -23.20
C PRO A 338 -7.19 14.32 -21.71
N ALA A 339 -6.15 14.86 -21.05
CA ALA A 339 -6.16 15.34 -19.67
C ALA A 339 -6.88 16.71 -19.57
N ASN A 340 -8.19 16.72 -19.82
CA ASN A 340 -9.02 17.93 -19.79
C ASN A 340 -10.49 17.60 -19.47
N LEU A 341 -11.35 18.62 -19.50
CA LEU A 341 -12.78 18.47 -19.25
C LEU A 341 -13.51 17.57 -20.26
N ASP A 342 -13.05 17.51 -21.51
CA ASP A 342 -13.65 16.63 -22.53
C ASP A 342 -13.45 15.17 -22.14
N GLY A 343 -12.24 14.81 -21.70
CA GLY A 343 -11.94 13.48 -21.17
C GLY A 343 -12.78 13.15 -19.94
N VAL A 344 -12.96 14.11 -19.02
CA VAL A 344 -13.80 13.90 -17.82
C VAL A 344 -15.26 13.66 -18.19
N ASN A 345 -15.81 14.47 -19.11
CA ASN A 345 -17.18 14.32 -19.58
C ASN A 345 -17.38 12.97 -20.31
N ALA A 346 -16.41 12.55 -21.11
CA ALA A 346 -16.41 11.25 -21.77
C ALA A 346 -16.41 10.10 -20.76
N LEU A 347 -15.51 10.14 -19.76
CA LEU A 347 -15.48 9.17 -18.68
C LEU A 347 -16.81 9.13 -17.92
N LEU A 348 -17.34 10.27 -17.50
CA LEU A 348 -18.62 10.33 -16.77
C LEU A 348 -19.77 9.77 -17.62
N SER A 349 -19.78 10.00 -18.92
CA SER A 349 -20.75 9.39 -19.83
C SER A 349 -20.61 7.86 -19.86
N GLU A 350 -19.38 7.34 -19.94
CA GLU A 350 -19.09 5.90 -19.92
C GLU A 350 -19.52 5.25 -18.60
N LEU A 351 -19.23 5.88 -17.46
CA LEU A 351 -19.62 5.38 -16.13
C LEU A 351 -21.13 5.39 -15.92
N ASN A 352 -21.84 6.36 -16.50
CA ASN A 352 -23.30 6.50 -16.39
C ASN A 352 -24.08 5.65 -17.40
N ALA A 353 -23.42 5.01 -18.38
CA ALA A 353 -24.06 4.18 -19.39
C ALA A 353 -24.88 3.00 -18.81
N LEU A 354 -24.64 2.64 -17.55
CA LEU A 354 -25.37 1.59 -16.82
C LEU A 354 -26.66 2.05 -16.13
N SER A 355 -26.94 3.36 -16.09
CA SER A 355 -28.14 3.94 -15.45
C SER A 355 -29.29 4.20 -16.43
N ARG A 356 -29.15 3.76 -17.68
CA ARG A 356 -30.15 3.84 -18.75
C ARG A 356 -30.41 2.43 -19.28
#